data_AF-A0AAU6IH34-F1
#
_entry.id   AF-A0AAU6IH34-F1
#
_cell.length_a   1.000
_cell.length_b   1.000
_cell.length_c   1.000
_cell.angle_alpha   90.00
_cell.angle_beta   90.00
_cell.angle_gamma   90.00
#
_symmetry.space_group_name_H-M   'P 1'
#
loop_
_entity.id
_entity.type
_entity.pdbx_description
1 polymer ?
#
loop_
_entity_poly.entity_id
_entity_poly.type
_entity_poly.pdbx_seq_one_letter_code
_entity_poly.pdbx_strand_id
1 'polypeptide(L)'
;MFTSVLMIEKALTSADIEFVTTLHGDETVAFHVLLQPRGDQADRLLRAIDDVALGELDEAAHERETPEGEEAAGQGQRALEVSLVALRATGSEAEGRLIEDHPLDALKALVDEIAADEVIVLTDPHYVEEFFHRDWASRARHKVGVPVLKLFSHSKA
;
A
#
# COMPACT_ATOMS: atom_id res chain seq x y z
N MET A 1 -1.38 8.64 21.88
CA MET A 1 -1.61 8.56 20.44
C MET A 1 -0.63 7.54 19.91
N PHE A 2 -1.13 6.52 19.22
CA PHE A 2 -0.35 5.40 18.68
C PHE A 2 -0.12 5.61 17.18
N THR A 3 1.09 5.37 16.68
CA THR A 3 1.44 5.62 15.28
C THR A 3 1.71 4.33 14.53
N SER A 4 0.80 3.97 13.61
CA SER A 4 0.87 2.72 12.85
C SER A 4 1.15 2.98 11.38
N VAL A 5 2.15 2.29 10.82
CA VAL A 5 2.31 2.21 9.37
C VAL A 5 1.43 1.09 8.83
N LEU A 6 0.50 1.41 7.94
CA LEU A 6 -0.44 0.45 7.36
C LEU A 6 -0.10 0.20 5.89
N MET A 7 0.46 -0.96 5.58
CA MET A 7 0.75 -1.37 4.21
C MET A 7 -0.42 -2.15 3.61
N ILE A 8 -0.92 -1.67 2.47
CA ILE A 8 -2.05 -2.24 1.73
C ILE A 8 -1.72 -2.41 0.24
N GLU A 9 -2.43 -3.31 -0.43
CA GLU A 9 -2.28 -3.54 -1.87
C GLU A 9 -3.46 -2.99 -2.70
N LYS A 10 -4.58 -2.73 -2.04
CA LYS A 10 -5.85 -2.27 -2.62
C LYS A 10 -6.62 -1.44 -1.60
N ALA A 11 -7.73 -0.85 -2.03
CA ALA A 11 -8.59 -0.07 -1.14
C ALA A 11 -9.11 -0.92 0.04
N LEU A 12 -9.13 -0.32 1.23
CA LEU A 12 -9.67 -0.94 2.44
C LEU A 12 -11.18 -1.14 2.31
N THR A 13 -11.67 -2.33 2.65
CA THR A 13 -13.10 -2.57 2.82
C THR A 13 -13.58 -2.06 4.18
N SER A 14 -14.89 -1.91 4.37
CA SER A 14 -15.45 -1.54 5.67
C SER A 14 -15.07 -2.52 6.79
N ALA A 15 -14.97 -3.82 6.48
CA ALA A 15 -14.53 -4.82 7.44
C ALA A 15 -13.04 -4.65 7.79
N ASP A 16 -12.21 -4.29 6.83
CA ASP A 16 -10.80 -3.99 7.10
C ASP A 16 -10.66 -2.74 7.97
N ILE A 17 -11.43 -1.69 7.71
CA ILE A 17 -11.45 -0.45 8.51
C ILE A 17 -11.85 -0.73 9.95
N GLU A 18 -12.95 -1.45 10.17
CA GLU A 18 -13.39 -1.85 11.50
C GLU A 18 -12.30 -2.68 12.20
N PHE A 19 -11.67 -3.60 11.48
CA PHE A 19 -10.67 -4.48 12.05
C PHE A 19 -9.40 -3.72 12.46
N VAL A 20 -8.84 -2.86 11.60
CA VAL A 20 -7.58 -2.15 11.92
C VAL A 20 -7.76 -1.06 12.96
N THR A 21 -8.92 -0.39 12.99
CA THR A 21 -9.18 0.70 13.94
C THR A 21 -9.48 0.18 15.36
N THR A 22 -9.86 -1.09 15.50
CA THR A 22 -10.17 -1.70 16.82
C THR A 22 -8.99 -2.42 17.48
N LEU A 23 -7.84 -2.55 16.80
CA LEU A 23 -6.66 -3.27 17.33
C LEU A 23 -6.11 -2.65 18.62
N HIS A 24 -6.23 -1.33 18.79
CA HIS A 24 -5.67 -0.59 19.93
C HIS A 24 -6.70 -0.21 20.99
N GLY A 25 -7.92 -0.75 20.90
CA GLY A 25 -9.01 -0.42 21.84
C GLY A 25 -9.40 1.06 21.76
N ASP A 26 -9.36 1.75 22.91
CA ASP A 26 -9.76 3.17 23.01
C ASP A 26 -8.63 4.16 22.67
N GLU A 27 -7.43 3.67 22.35
CA GLU A 27 -6.28 4.54 22.02
C GLU A 27 -6.47 5.22 20.66
N THR A 28 -6.16 6.51 20.57
CA THR A 28 -6.21 7.24 19.29
C THR A 28 -5.05 6.82 18.40
N VAL A 29 -5.35 6.36 17.18
CA VAL A 29 -4.36 5.88 16.21
C VAL A 29 -4.19 6.88 15.06
N ALA A 30 -2.93 7.14 14.71
CA ALA A 30 -2.53 7.84 13.50
C ALA A 30 -1.97 6.83 12.48
N PHE A 31 -2.65 6.69 11.35
CA PHE A 31 -2.29 5.77 10.27
C PHE A 31 -1.46 6.46 9.19
N HIS A 32 -0.30 5.90 8.88
CA HIS A 32 0.47 6.25 7.69
C HIS A 32 0.38 5.11 6.69
N VAL A 33 -0.43 5.31 5.66
CA VAL A 33 -0.81 4.27 4.69
C VAL A 33 0.19 4.23 3.55
N LEU A 34 0.80 3.07 3.33
CA LEU A 34 1.57 2.77 2.11
C LEU A 34 0.74 1.85 1.22
N LEU A 35 0.31 2.35 0.07
CA LEU A 35 -0.35 1.50 -0.92
C LEU A 35 0.65 1.08 -1.99
N GLN A 36 0.88 -0.22 -2.11
CA GLN A 36 1.64 -0.79 -3.22
C GLN A 36 0.67 -1.43 -4.23
N PRO A 37 0.39 -0.79 -5.37
CA PRO A 37 -0.54 -1.35 -6.35
C PRO A 37 0.02 -2.66 -6.95
N ARG A 38 -0.85 -3.60 -7.33
CA ARG A 38 -0.46 -4.89 -7.93
C ARG A 38 -1.32 -5.28 -9.14
N GLY A 39 -0.73 -6.10 -10.01
CA GLY A 39 -1.29 -6.52 -11.30
C GLY A 39 -0.79 -5.63 -12.46
N ASP A 40 -1.56 -5.54 -13.55
CA ASP A 40 -1.35 -4.62 -14.68
C ASP A 40 -1.08 -3.15 -14.27
N GLN A 41 -1.37 -2.77 -13.02
CA GLN A 41 -1.11 -1.46 -12.43
C GLN A 41 0.35 -1.28 -11.95
N ALA A 42 1.05 -2.36 -11.55
CA ALA A 42 2.46 -2.31 -11.16
C ALA A 42 3.39 -2.31 -12.40
N ASP A 43 3.07 -3.14 -13.40
CA ASP A 43 3.83 -3.20 -14.65
C ASP A 43 3.73 -1.89 -15.47
N ARG A 44 2.61 -1.16 -15.38
CA ARG A 44 2.44 0.15 -16.03
C ARG A 44 3.17 1.29 -15.34
N LEU A 45 3.32 1.21 -14.02
CA LEU A 45 4.07 2.21 -13.25
C LEU A 45 5.56 2.14 -13.54
N LEU A 46 6.09 0.91 -13.63
CA LEU A 46 7.48 0.65 -14.05
C LEU A 46 7.75 1.14 -15.48
N ARG A 47 6.81 0.94 -16.43
CA ARG A 47 6.96 1.40 -17.83
C ARG A 47 6.93 2.93 -17.98
N ALA A 48 6.07 3.62 -17.22
CA ALA A 48 5.96 5.08 -17.31
C ALA A 48 7.22 5.82 -16.80
N ILE A 49 8.00 5.20 -15.91
CA ILE A 49 9.26 5.76 -15.42
C ILE A 49 10.39 5.56 -16.43
N ASP A 50 10.40 4.42 -17.13
CA ASP A 50 11.33 4.17 -18.23
C ASP A 50 11.10 5.14 -19.42
N ASP A 51 9.83 5.44 -19.74
CA ASP A 51 9.47 6.37 -20.84
C ASP A 51 9.84 7.83 -20.53
N VAL A 52 9.90 8.22 -19.26
CA VAL A 52 10.38 9.56 -18.85
C VAL A 52 11.91 9.63 -18.79
N ALA A 53 12.59 8.48 -18.70
CA ALA A 53 14.05 8.38 -18.75
C ALA A 53 14.62 8.31 -20.19
N LEU A 54 13.81 7.94 -21.18
CA LEU A 54 14.19 7.79 -22.59
C LEU A 54 13.24 8.61 -23.48
N GLY A 55 13.46 9.92 -23.54
CA GLY A 55 12.69 10.77 -24.43
C GLY A 55 12.74 10.27 -25.88
N GLU A 56 11.58 10.17 -26.52
CA GLU A 56 11.32 10.53 -27.91
C GLU A 56 9.80 10.50 -28.18
N LEU A 57 9.36 11.47 -28.97
CA LEU A 57 8.04 11.55 -29.59
C LEU A 57 8.08 10.65 -30.84
N ASP A 58 7.12 9.76 -31.07
CA ASP A 58 6.47 9.71 -32.39
C ASP A 58 5.18 8.87 -32.44
N GLU A 59 4.38 9.19 -33.44
CA GLU A 59 3.02 8.80 -33.71
C GLU A 59 2.76 7.29 -33.95
N ALA A 60 1.52 6.89 -33.63
CA ALA A 60 0.59 6.12 -34.48
C ALA A 60 0.20 4.67 -34.10
N ALA A 61 -1.14 4.53 -34.02
CA ALA A 61 -1.99 3.51 -34.64
C ALA A 61 -2.39 2.21 -33.89
N HIS A 62 -3.68 2.22 -33.55
CA HIS A 62 -4.70 1.18 -33.77
C HIS A 62 -4.81 -0.07 -32.85
N GLU A 63 -5.89 0.01 -32.07
CA GLU A 63 -6.89 -1.03 -31.77
C GLU A 63 -6.54 -2.23 -30.86
N ARG A 64 -7.22 -2.17 -29.69
CA ARG A 64 -7.63 -3.23 -28.75
C ARG A 64 -6.67 -3.57 -27.63
N GLU A 65 -6.27 -2.61 -26.81
CA GLU A 65 -5.50 -2.92 -25.61
C GLU A 65 -6.00 -2.18 -24.37
N THR A 66 -5.96 -2.94 -23.28
CA THR A 66 -6.22 -2.62 -21.88
C THR A 66 -5.68 -1.23 -21.50
N PRO A 67 -6.41 -0.40 -20.73
CA PRO A 67 -6.09 1.03 -20.57
C PRO A 67 -4.68 1.27 -20.00
N GLU A 68 -3.74 1.72 -20.83
CA GLU A 68 -2.35 2.01 -20.50
C GLU A 68 -2.17 3.43 -19.94
N GLY A 69 -1.26 3.61 -18.98
CA GLY A 69 -0.73 4.92 -18.51
C GLY A 69 -1.78 5.89 -17.92
N GLU A 70 -1.39 6.74 -16.96
CA GLU A 70 -2.23 7.74 -16.24
C GLU A 70 -3.49 7.20 -15.50
N GLU A 71 -4.34 6.39 -16.14
CA GLU A 71 -5.54 5.76 -15.58
C GLU A 71 -5.21 4.74 -14.48
N ALA A 72 -4.07 4.03 -14.57
CA ALA A 72 -3.61 3.07 -13.56
C ALA A 72 -3.05 3.74 -12.29
N ALA A 73 -2.25 4.81 -12.45
CA ALA A 73 -1.86 5.70 -11.34
C ALA A 73 -3.12 6.31 -10.70
N GLY A 74 -4.12 6.67 -11.52
CA GLY A 74 -5.43 7.10 -11.07
C GLY A 74 -6.17 6.03 -10.24
N GLN A 75 -6.05 4.73 -10.56
CA GLN A 75 -6.70 3.66 -9.80
C GLN A 75 -6.05 3.43 -8.44
N GLY A 76 -4.72 3.36 -8.37
CA GLY A 76 -3.99 3.25 -7.09
C GLY A 76 -4.23 4.46 -6.19
N GLN A 77 -4.16 5.67 -6.76
CA GLN A 77 -4.42 6.91 -6.04
C GLN A 77 -5.86 6.97 -5.51
N ARG A 78 -6.86 6.60 -6.33
CA ARG A 78 -8.26 6.49 -5.90
C ARG A 78 -8.41 5.48 -4.76
N ALA A 79 -7.76 4.33 -4.84
CA ALA A 79 -7.82 3.31 -3.80
C ALA A 79 -7.22 3.80 -2.47
N LEU A 80 -6.11 4.52 -2.54
CA LEU A 80 -5.49 5.17 -1.38
C LEU A 80 -6.44 6.22 -0.79
N GLU A 81 -6.97 7.12 -1.61
CA GLU A 81 -7.88 8.18 -1.16
C GLU A 81 -9.14 7.63 -0.47
N VAL A 82 -9.77 6.61 -1.06
CA VAL A 82 -10.93 5.92 -0.45
C VAL A 82 -10.57 5.37 0.92
N SER A 83 -9.39 4.74 1.04
CA SER A 83 -8.93 4.17 2.31
C SER A 83 -8.67 5.26 3.37
N LEU A 84 -8.01 6.36 2.99
CA LEU A 84 -7.74 7.49 3.89
C LEU A 84 -9.02 8.18 4.36
N VAL A 85 -9.99 8.38 3.47
CA VAL A 85 -11.30 8.94 3.84
C VAL A 85 -12.03 8.02 4.81
N ALA A 86 -12.03 6.71 4.55
CA ALA A 86 -12.69 5.73 5.41
C ALA A 86 -12.04 5.65 6.80
N LEU A 87 -10.71 5.68 6.89
CA LEU A 87 -9.99 5.72 8.17
C LEU A 87 -10.32 7.00 8.94
N ARG A 88 -10.27 8.17 8.30
CA ARG A 88 -10.62 9.45 8.94
C ARG A 88 -12.06 9.51 9.41
N ALA A 89 -12.98 8.86 8.70
CA ALA A 89 -14.38 8.78 9.10
C ALA A 89 -14.60 8.03 10.43
N THR A 90 -13.62 7.23 10.88
CA THR A 90 -13.64 6.58 12.20
C THR A 90 -13.08 7.45 13.33
N GLY A 91 -12.57 8.65 13.00
CA GLY A 91 -11.95 9.57 13.96
C GLY A 91 -10.42 9.43 14.06
N SER A 92 -9.81 8.49 13.33
CA SER A 92 -8.36 8.37 13.23
C SER A 92 -7.72 9.47 12.39
N GLU A 93 -6.48 9.81 12.70
CA GLU A 93 -5.63 10.55 11.77
C GLU A 93 -5.16 9.58 10.69
N ALA A 94 -5.17 10.01 9.42
CA ALA A 94 -4.67 9.18 8.34
C ALA A 94 -4.04 10.03 7.25
N GLU A 95 -2.86 9.64 6.78
CA GLU A 95 -2.23 10.12 5.57
C GLU A 95 -1.54 8.96 4.86
N GLY A 96 -1.11 9.14 3.60
CA GLY A 96 -0.50 8.04 2.89
C GLY A 96 0.02 8.39 1.52
N ARG A 97 0.77 7.45 0.94
CA ARG A 97 1.39 7.57 -0.37
C ARG A 97 1.42 6.23 -1.10
N LEU A 98 1.48 6.30 -2.43
CA LEU A 98 1.79 5.16 -3.26
C LEU A 98 3.27 4.80 -3.14
N ILE A 99 3.58 3.51 -3.23
CA ILE A 99 4.95 3.01 -3.34
C ILE A 99 5.05 2.07 -4.54
N GLU A 100 6.15 2.20 -5.27
CA GLU A 100 6.33 1.52 -6.55
C GLU A 100 7.30 0.35 -6.34
N ASP A 101 8.46 0.64 -5.74
CA ASP A 101 9.54 -0.32 -5.53
C ASP A 101 9.97 -0.47 -4.08
N HIS A 102 10.68 -1.57 -3.81
CA HIS A 102 11.37 -1.86 -2.56
C HIS A 102 10.54 -1.57 -1.29
N PRO A 103 9.37 -2.22 -1.13
CA PRO A 103 8.44 -1.92 -0.05
C PRO A 103 9.03 -2.08 1.37
N LEU A 104 10.06 -2.90 1.57
CA LEU A 104 10.79 -2.95 2.84
C LEU A 104 11.58 -1.70 3.15
N ASP A 105 12.22 -1.15 2.13
CA ASP A 105 13.01 0.05 2.28
C ASP A 105 12.07 1.23 2.50
N ALA A 106 10.96 1.29 1.77
CA ALA A 106 9.91 2.28 1.99
C ALA A 106 9.30 2.17 3.40
N LEU A 107 8.99 0.95 3.86
CA LEU A 107 8.52 0.70 5.23
C LEU A 107 9.54 1.15 6.27
N LYS A 108 10.81 0.75 6.13
CA LYS A 108 11.88 1.14 7.07
C LYS A 108 12.04 2.65 7.12
N ALA A 109 12.14 3.29 5.96
CA ALA A 109 12.32 4.73 5.86
C ALA A 109 11.16 5.47 6.53
N LEU A 110 9.92 5.06 6.26
CA LEU A 110 8.75 5.68 6.88
C LEU A 110 8.72 5.46 8.39
N VAL A 111 8.95 4.22 8.85
CA VAL A 111 9.00 3.90 10.30
C VAL A 111 10.03 4.79 11.01
N ASP A 112 11.21 4.99 10.42
CA ASP A 112 12.23 5.88 10.99
C ASP A 112 11.83 7.35 10.95
N GLU A 113 11.24 7.79 9.84
CA GLU A 113 10.83 9.18 9.60
C GLU A 113 9.80 9.65 10.62
N ILE A 114 8.80 8.82 10.92
CA ILE A 114 7.68 9.18 11.80
C ILE A 114 7.81 8.58 13.20
N ALA A 115 8.88 7.83 13.47
CA ALA A 115 9.06 7.04 14.70
C ALA A 115 7.83 6.18 15.01
N ALA A 116 7.40 5.35 14.04
CA ALA A 116 6.22 4.52 14.17
C ALA A 116 6.35 3.50 15.33
N ASP A 117 5.24 3.16 15.95
CA ASP A 117 5.16 2.15 17.02
C ASP A 117 5.05 0.73 16.46
N GLU A 118 4.49 0.58 15.26
CA GLU A 118 4.32 -0.72 14.60
C GLU A 118 4.17 -0.62 13.07
N VAL A 119 4.19 -1.79 12.44
CA VAL A 119 3.75 -1.98 11.06
C VAL A 119 2.62 -3.00 11.01
N ILE A 120 1.50 -2.61 10.40
CA ILE A 120 0.41 -3.51 10.02
C ILE A 120 0.52 -3.75 8.51
N VAL A 121 0.57 -5.02 8.12
CA VAL A 121 0.49 -5.42 6.71
C VAL A 121 -0.84 -6.11 6.48
N LEU A 122 -1.69 -5.52 5.64
CA LEU A 122 -2.98 -6.08 5.24
C LEU A 122 -2.92 -6.48 3.76
N THR A 123 -3.05 -7.77 3.48
CA THR A 123 -2.89 -8.36 2.14
C THR A 123 -3.83 -9.55 1.98
N ASP A 124 -4.17 -9.94 0.75
CA ASP A 124 -4.99 -11.13 0.54
C ASP A 124 -4.21 -12.42 0.86
N PRO A 125 -4.91 -13.48 1.30
CA PRO A 125 -4.29 -14.76 1.66
C PRO A 125 -3.36 -15.37 0.61
N HIS A 126 -3.65 -15.16 -0.67
CA HIS A 126 -2.94 -15.80 -1.79
C HIS A 126 -1.68 -15.04 -2.25
N TYR A 127 -1.54 -13.74 -1.92
CA TYR A 127 -0.46 -12.89 -2.46
C TYR A 127 0.74 -12.71 -1.53
N VAL A 128 0.65 -13.29 -0.34
CA VAL A 128 1.72 -13.29 0.66
C VAL A 128 2.98 -13.98 0.15
N GLU A 129 2.85 -15.01 -0.69
CA GLU A 129 4.02 -15.81 -1.11
C GLU A 129 4.85 -15.12 -2.21
N GLU A 130 4.22 -14.28 -3.04
CA GLU A 130 4.88 -13.70 -4.23
C GLU A 130 5.62 -12.39 -3.95
N PHE A 131 5.23 -11.63 -2.94
CA PHE A 131 5.90 -10.35 -2.69
C PHE A 131 7.29 -10.47 -2.08
N PHE A 132 7.61 -11.55 -1.35
CA PHE A 132 8.69 -11.45 -0.35
C PHE A 132 9.54 -12.69 -0.08
N HIS A 133 9.47 -13.69 -0.95
CA HIS A 133 10.14 -14.99 -0.74
C HIS A 133 9.61 -15.63 0.57
N ARG A 134 9.89 -16.90 0.83
CA ARG A 134 9.27 -17.69 1.92
C ARG A 134 9.42 -17.12 3.35
N ASP A 135 10.14 -16.02 3.58
CA ASP A 135 10.58 -15.52 4.90
C ASP A 135 10.29 -14.02 5.19
N TRP A 136 9.32 -13.38 4.51
CA TRP A 136 8.97 -11.95 4.67
C TRP A 136 8.93 -11.45 6.11
N ALA A 137 8.05 -12.04 6.93
CA ALA A 137 7.72 -11.52 8.24
C ALA A 137 8.94 -11.50 9.15
N SER A 138 9.86 -12.46 8.96
CA SER A 138 11.15 -12.48 9.64
C SER A 138 12.03 -11.32 9.16
N ARG A 139 12.16 -11.10 7.84
CA ARG A 139 12.95 -9.99 7.27
C ARG A 139 12.42 -8.63 7.66
N ALA A 140 11.11 -8.42 7.59
CA ALA A 140 10.45 -7.17 7.96
C ALA A 140 10.71 -6.86 9.44
N ARG A 141 10.45 -7.81 10.36
CA ARG A 141 10.71 -7.63 11.80
C ARG A 141 12.14 -7.22 12.10
N HIS A 142 13.11 -7.86 11.44
CA HIS A 142 14.53 -7.51 11.63
C HIS A 142 14.90 -6.16 10.99
N LYS A 143 14.27 -5.80 9.87
CA LYS A 143 14.60 -4.59 9.13
C LYS A 143 13.93 -3.34 9.70
N VAL A 144 12.64 -3.39 10.01
CA VAL A 144 11.85 -2.22 10.48
C VAL A 144 12.10 -1.89 11.95
N GLY A 145 12.52 -2.86 12.77
CA GLY A 145 12.85 -2.62 14.18
C GLY A 145 11.66 -2.42 15.11
N VAL A 146 10.43 -2.47 14.59
CA VAL A 146 9.17 -2.36 15.34
C VAL A 146 8.33 -3.64 15.18
N PRO A 147 7.36 -3.91 16.07
CA PRO A 147 6.42 -5.00 15.89
C PRO A 147 5.76 -4.98 14.50
N VAL A 148 5.67 -6.16 13.88
CA VAL A 148 5.00 -6.34 12.58
C VAL A 148 3.84 -7.32 12.74
N LEU A 149 2.63 -6.80 12.55
CA LEU A 149 1.39 -7.56 12.51
C LEU A 149 0.99 -7.81 11.06
N LYS A 150 0.71 -9.07 10.74
CA LYS A 150 0.22 -9.46 9.42
C LYS A 150 -1.23 -9.88 9.53
N LEU A 151 -2.08 -9.21 8.78
CA LEU A 151 -3.52 -9.42 8.71
C LEU A 151 -3.90 -9.79 7.28
N PHE A 152 -5.01 -10.51 7.16
CA PHE A 152 -5.57 -10.87 5.87
C PHE A 152 -6.77 -9.98 5.58
N SER A 153 -6.81 -9.41 4.37
CA SER A 153 -7.92 -8.54 3.97
C SER A 153 -9.22 -9.34 3.86
N HIS A 154 -10.32 -8.74 4.30
CA HIS A 154 -11.65 -9.32 4.23
C HIS A 154 -12.27 -9.04 2.85
N SER A 155 -11.70 -9.63 1.81
CA SER A 155 -12.39 -9.67 0.51
C SER A 155 -13.36 -10.84 0.49
N LYS A 156 -14.67 -10.57 0.35
CA LYS A 156 -15.56 -11.59 -0.20
C LYS A 156 -15.10 -11.86 -1.64
N ALA A 157 -14.72 -13.11 -1.89
CA ALA A 157 -14.50 -13.63 -3.24
C ALA A 157 -15.76 -13.48 -4.11
#